data_AF-A0A7S4B7V7-F1
#
_entry.id   AF-A0A7S4B7V7-F1
#
_cell.length_a   1.000
_cell.length_b   1.000
_cell.length_c   1.000
_cell.angle_alpha   90.00
_cell.angle_beta   90.00
_cell.angle_gamma   90.00
#
_symmetry.space_group_name_H-M   'P 1'
#
loop_
_entity.id
_entity.type
_entity.pdbx_description
1 polymer ?
#
loop_
_entity_poly.entity_id
_entity_poly.type
_entity_poly.pdbx_seq_one_letter_code
_entity_poly.pdbx_strand_id
1 'polypeptide(L)'
;MTPTYAWTVPTLLVGLLICLAAALGMLAASKRRGIVAFPKLPPTCLAGSTLDERCYRCGPLVLAVFRASCFGWQATVLSLDFVVHGDKRAFLFFTIWNFILQIVYWFLASAASGLYLSRSQVPKVLRRLLPVLFEVCFPSALLVSLILWGILTPHDVTKGWQKEDFNFYSYDMHAVNTACLAIEMLLSRLLVRADHFFCMLLWAFVFCAFAWLQHIWTNFWPYFFLDVSTPRALLWYAAVVVIHIFMYAAMKLTYYWMFPTLEVSLVIEVWF
;
A
#
# COMPACT_ATOMS: atom_id res chain seq x y z
N MET A 1 7.50 -29.10 -30.78
CA MET A 1 7.42 -29.14 -29.31
C MET A 1 7.75 -27.74 -28.80
N THR A 2 6.76 -26.98 -28.36
CA THR A 2 6.93 -25.58 -27.91
C THR A 2 7.56 -25.53 -26.52
N PRO A 3 8.72 -24.86 -26.32
CA PRO A 3 9.39 -24.84 -25.03
C PRO A 3 9.01 -23.57 -24.25
N THR A 4 7.84 -23.49 -23.60
CA THR A 4 7.44 -22.17 -23.03
C THR A 4 6.64 -22.16 -21.72
N TYR A 5 6.71 -23.18 -20.86
CA TYR A 5 6.11 -23.09 -19.51
C TYR A 5 6.96 -23.73 -18.38
N ALA A 6 8.24 -24.02 -18.64
CA ALA A 6 9.12 -24.66 -17.65
C ALA A 6 9.22 -23.88 -16.32
N TRP A 7 9.07 -22.56 -16.38
CA TRP A 7 9.15 -21.66 -15.22
C TRP A 7 7.78 -21.28 -14.66
N THR A 8 6.69 -21.53 -15.40
CA THR A 8 5.34 -21.22 -14.96
C THR A 8 4.96 -21.98 -13.71
N VAL A 9 5.08 -23.32 -13.72
CA VAL A 9 4.73 -24.14 -12.56
C VAL A 9 5.59 -23.80 -11.33
N PRO A 10 6.93 -23.69 -11.43
CA PRO A 10 7.75 -23.23 -10.31
C PRO A 10 7.37 -21.85 -9.77
N THR A 11 7.16 -20.86 -10.64
CA THR A 11 6.80 -19.49 -10.21
C THR A 11 5.43 -19.44 -9.54
N LEU A 12 4.44 -20.16 -10.08
CA LEU A 12 3.12 -20.28 -9.47
C LEU A 12 3.20 -20.94 -8.09
N LEU A 13 3.95 -22.04 -7.96
CA LEU A 13 4.14 -22.75 -6.69
C LEU A 13 4.80 -21.86 -5.64
N VAL A 14 5.86 -21.13 -6.02
CA VAL A 14 6.53 -20.18 -5.12
C VAL A 14 5.58 -19.05 -4.71
N GLY A 15 4.81 -18.50 -5.66
CA GLY A 15 3.78 -17.49 -5.36
C GLY A 15 2.75 -18.01 -4.36
N LEU A 16 2.22 -19.21 -4.56
CA LEU A 16 1.28 -19.86 -3.64
C LEU A 16 1.90 -20.12 -2.27
N LEU A 17 3.17 -20.54 -2.21
CA LEU A 17 3.89 -20.73 -0.95
C LEU A 17 4.07 -19.41 -0.19
N ILE A 18 4.33 -18.30 -0.89
CA ILE A 18 4.43 -16.98 -0.25
C ILE A 18 3.06 -16.52 0.23
N CYS A 19 1.99 -16.69 -0.55
CA CYS A 19 0.62 -16.42 -0.12
C CYS A 19 0.25 -17.23 1.13
N LEU A 20 0.59 -18.52 1.14
CA LEU A 20 0.37 -19.40 2.28
C LEU A 20 1.20 -18.94 3.47
N ALA A 21 2.47 -18.59 3.29
CA ALA A 21 3.31 -18.05 4.35
C ALA A 21 2.76 -16.72 4.91
N ALA A 22 2.22 -15.84 4.06
CA ALA A 22 1.58 -14.61 4.49
C ALA A 22 0.31 -14.90 5.29
N ALA A 23 -0.56 -15.79 4.80
CA ALA A 23 -1.77 -16.21 5.51
C ALA A 23 -1.44 -16.87 6.86
N LEU A 24 -0.46 -17.76 6.89
CA LEU A 24 0.03 -18.40 8.12
C LEU A 24 0.68 -17.38 9.06
N GLY A 25 1.40 -16.38 8.55
CA GLY A 25 1.96 -15.28 9.31
C GLY A 25 0.86 -14.44 9.96
N MET A 26 -0.20 -14.11 9.22
CA MET A 26 -1.38 -13.42 9.73
C MET A 26 -2.09 -14.26 10.81
N LEU A 27 -2.28 -15.57 10.57
CA LEU A 27 -2.90 -16.49 11.54
C LEU A 27 -2.05 -16.66 12.79
N ALA A 28 -0.73 -16.76 12.66
CA ALA A 28 0.21 -16.87 13.78
C ALA A 28 0.24 -15.57 14.59
N ALA A 29 0.26 -14.40 13.93
CA ALA A 29 0.15 -13.11 14.58
C ALA A 29 -1.19 -12.95 15.32
N SER A 30 -2.29 -13.41 14.71
CA SER A 30 -3.61 -13.45 15.34
C SER A 30 -3.67 -14.40 16.53
N LYS A 31 -3.10 -15.61 16.42
CA LYS A 31 -3.11 -16.63 17.48
C LYS A 31 -2.24 -16.26 18.68
N ARG A 32 -1.03 -15.73 18.46
CA ARG A 32 -0.13 -15.26 19.54
C ARG A 32 -0.76 -14.19 20.43
N ARG A 33 -1.76 -13.47 19.92
CA ARG A 33 -2.40 -12.36 20.63
C ARG A 33 -3.84 -12.68 21.04
N GLY A 34 -4.32 -13.90 20.83
CA GLY A 34 -5.72 -14.26 20.96
C GLY A 34 -6.54 -13.73 19.78
N ILE A 35 -7.42 -14.56 19.22
CA ILE A 35 -8.12 -14.38 17.92
C ILE A 35 -8.96 -13.07 17.83
N VAL A 36 -9.04 -12.27 18.89
CA VAL A 36 -9.77 -10.99 18.94
C VAL A 36 -8.99 -9.84 19.61
N ALA A 37 -7.81 -10.09 20.20
CA ALA A 37 -7.05 -9.04 20.86
C ALA A 37 -6.00 -8.45 19.90
N PHE A 38 -6.49 -7.54 19.05
CA PHE A 38 -5.72 -6.31 18.83
C PHE A 38 -5.31 -5.80 20.22
N PRO A 39 -4.06 -5.36 20.44
CA PRO A 39 -3.64 -4.84 21.73
C PRO A 39 -4.73 -3.91 22.20
N LYS A 40 -5.28 -4.20 23.39
CA LYS A 40 -6.02 -3.18 24.11
C LYS A 40 -4.98 -2.09 24.27
N LEU A 41 -5.12 -1.04 23.47
CA LEU A 41 -4.46 0.23 23.75
C LEU A 41 -4.63 0.46 25.26
N PRO A 42 -3.61 0.95 25.98
CA PRO A 42 -3.71 1.23 27.40
C PRO A 42 -5.07 1.89 27.71
N PRO A 43 -5.71 1.69 28.88
CA PRO A 43 -6.97 2.37 29.21
C PRO A 43 -6.88 3.89 29.02
N THR A 44 -5.69 4.49 29.13
CA THR A 44 -5.43 5.89 28.80
C THR A 44 -5.49 6.22 27.30
N CYS A 45 -5.16 5.27 26.43
CA CYS A 45 -5.29 5.35 24.96
C CYS A 45 -6.62 4.78 24.41
N LEU A 46 -7.44 4.11 25.24
CA LEU A 46 -8.82 3.69 24.93
C LEU A 46 -9.88 4.63 25.53
N ALA A 47 -9.55 5.33 26.62
CA ALA A 47 -10.39 6.38 27.21
C ALA A 47 -10.25 7.70 26.45
N GLY A 48 -9.12 7.92 25.77
CA GLY A 48 -9.05 8.80 24.61
C GLY A 48 -9.41 7.99 23.38
N SER A 49 -10.32 8.46 22.55
CA SER A 49 -10.45 7.98 21.17
C SER A 49 -9.05 7.83 20.55
N THR A 50 -8.89 7.03 19.51
CA THR A 50 -7.70 7.06 18.61
C THR A 50 -7.53 8.41 17.88
N LEU A 51 -8.15 9.45 18.43
CA LEU A 51 -8.19 10.86 18.09
C LEU A 51 -8.04 11.68 19.39
N ASP A 52 -7.33 11.20 20.43
CA ASP A 52 -6.92 12.04 21.57
C ASP A 52 -6.12 13.23 21.00
N GLU A 53 -6.37 14.46 21.43
CA GLU A 53 -5.68 15.66 20.96
C GLU A 53 -4.15 15.55 21.11
N ARG A 54 -3.68 14.69 22.01
CA ARG A 54 -2.26 14.33 22.18
C ARG A 54 -1.68 13.49 21.04
N CYS A 55 -2.53 12.87 20.20
CA CYS A 55 -2.13 12.05 19.06
C CYS A 55 -2.01 12.81 17.73
N TYR A 56 -2.30 14.11 17.68
CA TYR A 56 -2.07 14.89 16.46
C TYR A 56 -0.91 15.87 16.65
N ARG A 57 -0.05 16.04 15.63
CA ARG A 57 0.95 17.12 15.62
C ARG A 57 0.30 18.47 15.27
N CYS A 58 -0.87 18.44 14.64
CA CYS A 58 -1.66 19.60 14.22
C CYS A 58 -3.12 19.46 14.71
N GLY A 59 -3.90 20.54 14.75
CA GLY A 59 -5.31 20.46 15.15
C GLY A 59 -6.11 19.47 14.28
N PRO A 60 -7.14 18.79 14.83
CA PRO A 60 -7.92 17.78 14.11
C PRO A 60 -8.61 18.32 12.85
N LEU A 61 -8.91 19.63 12.82
CA LEU A 61 -9.43 20.32 11.64
C LEU A 61 -8.43 20.34 10.48
N VAL A 62 -7.14 20.57 10.77
CA VAL A 62 -6.08 20.61 9.75
C VAL A 62 -5.95 19.25 9.08
N LEU A 63 -5.95 18.17 9.86
CA LEU A 63 -5.89 16.81 9.32
C LEU A 63 -7.15 16.46 8.51
N ALA A 64 -8.33 16.89 8.97
CA ALA A 64 -9.57 16.68 8.23
C ALA A 64 -9.56 17.37 6.86
N VAL A 65 -9.16 18.65 6.83
CA VAL A 65 -9.04 19.43 5.59
C VAL A 65 -8.00 18.81 4.66
N PHE A 66 -6.84 18.43 5.19
CA PHE A 66 -5.78 17.78 4.40
C PHE A 66 -6.29 16.49 3.72
N ARG A 67 -6.89 15.58 4.48
CA ARG A 67 -7.42 14.31 3.94
C ARG A 67 -8.52 14.53 2.91
N ALA A 68 -9.43 15.47 3.16
CA ALA A 68 -10.51 15.81 2.22
C ALA A 68 -9.95 16.41 0.92
N SER A 69 -8.93 17.26 1.00
CA SER A 69 -8.22 17.81 -0.16
C SER A 69 -7.52 16.71 -0.96
N CYS A 70 -6.81 15.79 -0.29
CA CYS A 70 -6.17 14.65 -0.95
C CYS A 70 -7.20 13.74 -1.65
N PHE A 71 -8.33 13.46 -1.01
CA PHE A 71 -9.42 12.69 -1.62
C PHE A 71 -9.95 13.39 -2.88
N GLY A 72 -10.33 14.66 -2.77
CA GLY A 72 -10.89 15.43 -3.88
C GLY A 72 -9.92 15.55 -5.06
N TRP A 73 -8.64 15.82 -4.76
CA TRP A 73 -7.59 15.91 -5.76
C TRP A 73 -7.36 14.60 -6.50
N GLN A 74 -7.06 13.51 -5.78
CA GLN A 74 -6.74 12.23 -6.43
C GLN A 74 -7.93 11.64 -7.18
N ALA A 75 -9.15 11.77 -6.65
CA ALA A 75 -10.36 11.37 -7.37
C ALA A 75 -10.55 12.17 -8.67
N THR A 76 -10.25 13.48 -8.63
CA THR A 76 -10.30 14.35 -9.83
C THR A 76 -9.24 13.94 -10.84
N VAL A 77 -7.98 13.77 -10.41
CA VAL A 77 -6.88 13.36 -11.29
C VAL A 77 -7.20 12.03 -11.99
N LEU A 78 -7.66 11.02 -11.25
CA LEU A 78 -8.03 9.74 -11.84
C LEU A 78 -9.19 9.88 -12.83
N SER A 79 -10.21 10.68 -12.49
CA SER A 79 -11.36 10.91 -13.37
C SER A 79 -10.93 11.63 -14.66
N LEU A 80 -10.08 12.64 -14.55
CA LEU A 80 -9.54 13.38 -15.70
C LEU A 80 -8.66 12.49 -16.57
N ASP A 81 -7.81 11.65 -15.97
CA ASP A 81 -6.99 10.70 -16.71
C ASP A 81 -7.85 9.77 -17.58
N PHE A 82 -8.94 9.23 -17.01
CA PHE A 82 -9.88 8.41 -17.77
C PHE A 82 -10.65 9.17 -18.84
N VAL A 83 -11.01 10.43 -18.59
CA VAL A 83 -11.71 11.26 -19.59
C VAL A 83 -10.78 11.65 -20.74
N VAL A 84 -9.53 12.00 -20.44
CA VAL A 84 -8.56 12.50 -21.42
C VAL A 84 -7.96 11.36 -22.24
N HIS A 85 -7.51 10.28 -21.59
CA HIS A 85 -6.84 9.19 -22.29
C HIS A 85 -7.79 8.07 -22.72
N GLY A 86 -8.91 7.87 -22.01
CA GLY A 86 -9.92 6.86 -22.36
C GLY A 86 -9.41 5.41 -22.38
N ASP A 87 -8.17 5.16 -21.96
CA ASP A 87 -7.52 3.86 -22.12
C ASP A 87 -7.94 2.92 -21.01
N LYS A 88 -8.88 2.03 -21.34
CA LYS A 88 -9.34 0.97 -20.43
C LYS A 88 -8.22 0.00 -20.03
N ARG A 89 -7.09 -0.03 -20.77
CA ARG A 89 -5.92 -0.83 -20.40
C ARG A 89 -5.19 -0.27 -19.18
N ALA A 90 -5.46 0.97 -18.76
CA ALA A 90 -4.94 1.54 -17.53
C ALA A 90 -5.21 0.63 -16.31
N PHE A 91 -6.38 -0.02 -16.25
CA PHE A 91 -6.74 -0.97 -15.20
C PHE A 91 -5.89 -2.25 -15.17
N LEU A 92 -5.06 -2.51 -16.19
CA LEU A 92 -4.13 -3.63 -16.19
C LEU A 92 -2.87 -3.36 -15.37
N PHE A 93 -2.61 -2.10 -15.01
CA PHE A 93 -1.38 -1.68 -14.34
C PHE A 93 -1.57 -1.50 -12.83
N PHE A 94 -0.57 -1.92 -12.07
CA PHE A 94 -0.59 -1.90 -10.61
C PHE A 94 -0.64 -0.47 -10.05
N THR A 95 -0.09 0.52 -10.78
CA THR A 95 -0.16 1.94 -10.42
C THR A 95 -1.61 2.38 -10.23
N ILE A 96 -2.52 2.03 -11.16
CA ILE A 96 -3.94 2.39 -11.08
C ILE A 96 -4.63 1.67 -9.93
N TRP A 97 -4.32 0.40 -9.68
CA TRP A 97 -4.84 -0.35 -8.53
C TRP A 97 -4.46 0.32 -7.21
N ASN A 98 -3.18 0.70 -7.06
CA ASN A 98 -2.70 1.40 -5.87
C ASN A 98 -3.33 2.78 -5.71
N PHE A 99 -3.46 3.54 -6.79
CA PHE A 99 -4.06 4.86 -6.77
C PHE A 99 -5.55 4.80 -6.36
N ILE A 100 -6.30 3.81 -6.87
CA ILE A 100 -7.69 3.57 -6.45
C ILE A 100 -7.78 3.17 -4.98
N LEU A 101 -6.96 2.22 -4.52
CA LEU A 101 -6.94 1.81 -3.11
C LEU A 101 -6.65 2.99 -2.18
N GLN A 102 -5.80 3.91 -2.62
CA GLN A 102 -5.49 5.11 -1.89
C GLN A 102 -6.62 6.16 -1.90
N ILE A 103 -7.34 6.33 -3.02
CA ILE A 103 -8.55 7.16 -3.03
C ILE A 103 -9.57 6.60 -2.01
N VAL A 104 -9.72 5.28 -1.93
CA VAL A 104 -10.54 4.62 -0.90
C VAL A 104 -10.02 4.94 0.50
N TYR A 105 -8.71 4.87 0.72
CA TYR A 105 -8.10 5.28 1.99
C TYR A 105 -8.44 6.75 2.34
N TRP A 106 -8.23 7.69 1.42
CA TRP A 106 -8.50 9.11 1.66
C TRP A 106 -9.98 9.39 1.94
N PHE A 107 -10.89 8.73 1.23
CA PHE A 107 -12.32 8.81 1.47
C PHE A 107 -12.66 8.37 2.90
N LEU A 108 -12.19 7.18 3.29
CA LEU A 108 -12.43 6.61 4.62
C LEU A 108 -11.77 7.44 5.74
N ALA A 109 -10.56 7.96 5.48
CA ALA A 109 -9.83 8.80 6.43
C ALA A 109 -10.52 10.16 6.62
N SER A 110 -11.06 10.74 5.53
CA SER A 110 -11.87 11.96 5.57
C SER A 110 -13.17 11.75 6.33
N ALA A 111 -13.86 10.63 6.10
CA ALA A 111 -15.06 10.27 6.84
C ALA A 111 -14.78 10.11 8.35
N ALA A 112 -13.67 9.43 8.71
CA ALA A 112 -13.27 9.31 10.11
C ALA A 112 -12.95 10.66 10.77
N SER A 113 -12.23 11.54 10.05
CA SER A 113 -11.95 12.89 10.53
C SER A 113 -13.23 13.72 10.70
N GLY A 114 -14.17 13.63 9.74
CA GLY A 114 -15.46 14.31 9.81
C GLY A 114 -16.30 13.86 11.00
N LEU A 115 -16.43 12.54 11.21
CA LEU A 115 -17.12 11.98 12.36
C LEU A 115 -16.53 12.49 13.69
N TYR A 116 -15.20 12.55 13.78
CA TYR A 116 -14.55 13.06 14.97
C TYR A 116 -14.82 14.55 15.21
N LEU A 117 -14.71 15.39 14.17
CA LEU A 117 -15.03 16.82 14.27
C LEU A 117 -16.49 17.06 14.65
N SER A 118 -17.41 16.21 14.16
CA SER A 118 -18.82 16.22 14.55
C SER A 118 -19.08 15.61 15.93
N ARG A 119 -18.04 15.33 16.73
CA ARG A 119 -18.11 14.68 18.06
C ARG A 119 -18.84 13.34 18.05
N SER A 120 -18.90 12.71 16.89
CA SER A 120 -19.50 11.39 16.69
C SER A 120 -18.45 10.31 16.93
N GLN A 121 -18.92 9.14 17.37
CA GLN A 121 -18.05 7.99 17.58
C GLN A 121 -17.60 7.43 16.23
N VAL A 122 -16.28 7.36 15.99
CA VAL A 122 -15.74 6.69 14.81
C VAL A 122 -15.95 5.17 14.94
N PRO A 123 -16.61 4.50 13.99
CA PRO A 123 -16.89 3.07 14.05
C PRO A 123 -15.63 2.23 14.28
N LYS A 124 -15.74 1.17 15.10
CA LYS A 124 -14.62 0.27 15.41
C LYS A 124 -13.96 -0.31 14.17
N VAL A 125 -14.74 -0.66 13.15
CA VAL A 125 -14.24 -1.20 11.87
C VAL A 125 -13.35 -0.19 11.18
N LEU A 126 -13.80 1.06 11.06
CA LEU A 126 -13.05 2.13 10.41
C LEU A 126 -11.72 2.44 11.13
N ARG A 127 -11.74 2.48 12.48
CA ARG A 127 -10.52 2.64 13.29
C ARG A 127 -9.49 1.52 13.08
N ARG A 128 -9.93 0.30 12.76
CA ARG A 128 -9.06 -0.85 12.51
C ARG A 128 -8.56 -0.89 11.06
N LEU A 129 -9.39 -0.50 10.11
CA LEU A 129 -9.05 -0.54 8.69
C LEU A 129 -8.06 0.55 8.27
N LEU A 130 -8.18 1.76 8.83
CA LEU A 130 -7.36 2.90 8.40
C LEU A 130 -5.85 2.69 8.54
N PRO A 131 -5.32 2.16 9.67
CA PRO A 131 -3.89 1.84 9.77
C PRO A 131 -3.47 0.80 8.73
N VAL A 132 -4.24 -0.27 8.55
CA VAL A 132 -3.93 -1.32 7.56
C VAL A 132 -3.88 -0.75 6.15
N LEU A 133 -4.89 0.04 5.75
CA LEU A 133 -4.94 0.66 4.42
C LEU A 133 -3.78 1.62 4.21
N PHE A 134 -3.43 2.43 5.21
CA PHE A 134 -2.27 3.32 5.16
C PHE A 134 -0.97 2.52 4.96
N GLU A 135 -0.77 1.46 5.75
CA GLU A 135 0.41 0.58 5.71
C GLU A 135 0.49 -0.29 4.45
N VAL A 136 -0.60 -0.44 3.70
CA VAL A 136 -0.57 -0.99 2.34
C VAL A 136 -0.26 0.12 1.32
N CYS A 137 -0.98 1.24 1.36
CA CYS A 137 -0.88 2.29 0.35
C CYS A 137 0.50 2.95 0.32
N PHE A 138 1.08 3.30 1.48
CA PHE A 138 2.30 4.10 1.51
C PHE A 138 3.55 3.37 0.99
N PRO A 139 3.89 2.16 1.46
CA PRO A 139 5.01 1.43 0.89
C PRO A 139 4.75 0.98 -0.55
N SER A 140 3.49 0.75 -0.95
CA SER A 140 3.15 0.51 -2.36
C SER A 140 3.36 1.75 -3.24
N ALA A 141 3.05 2.96 -2.77
CA ALA A 141 3.31 4.22 -3.48
C ALA A 141 4.81 4.46 -3.69
N LEU A 142 5.63 4.20 -2.65
CA LEU A 142 7.09 4.21 -2.76
C LEU A 142 7.59 3.19 -3.79
N LEU A 143 7.04 1.97 -3.75
CA LEU A 143 7.41 0.90 -4.67
C LEU A 143 7.08 1.25 -6.12
N VAL A 144 5.87 1.69 -6.44
CA VAL A 144 5.50 1.99 -7.83
C VAL A 144 6.31 3.15 -8.39
N SER A 145 6.68 4.12 -7.55
CA SER A 145 7.56 5.23 -7.93
C SER A 145 8.97 4.75 -8.24
N LEU A 146 9.54 3.85 -7.40
CA LEU A 146 10.84 3.23 -7.67
C LEU A 146 10.80 2.38 -8.95
N ILE A 147 9.76 1.55 -9.12
CA ILE A 147 9.66 0.65 -10.28
C ILE A 147 9.50 1.45 -11.57
N LEU A 148 8.68 2.51 -11.59
CA LEU A 148 8.52 3.34 -12.78
C LEU A 148 9.87 3.99 -13.16
N TRP A 149 10.40 4.86 -12.31
CA TRP A 149 11.55 5.68 -12.68
C TRP A 149 12.89 4.95 -12.59
N GLY A 150 13.00 3.94 -11.73
CA GLY A 150 14.23 3.17 -11.54
C GLY A 150 14.36 1.95 -12.43
N ILE A 151 13.27 1.39 -12.95
CA ILE A 151 13.29 0.14 -13.74
C ILE A 151 12.60 0.30 -15.10
N LEU A 152 11.35 0.73 -15.14
CA LEU A 152 10.55 0.76 -16.37
C LEU A 152 11.05 1.84 -17.33
N THR A 153 11.18 3.09 -16.88
CA THR A 153 11.58 4.19 -17.74
C THR A 153 12.99 4.01 -18.31
N PRO A 154 14.03 3.60 -17.54
CA PRO A 154 15.33 3.30 -18.11
C PRO A 154 15.29 2.16 -19.11
N HIS A 155 14.53 1.09 -18.84
CA HIS A 155 14.33 -0.01 -19.77
C HIS A 155 13.71 0.48 -21.09
N ASP A 156 12.66 1.29 -21.02
CA ASP A 156 11.93 1.75 -22.20
C ASP A 156 12.77 2.72 -23.05
N VAL A 157 13.54 3.60 -22.41
CA VAL A 157 14.52 4.47 -23.09
C VAL A 157 15.56 3.64 -23.85
N THR A 158 16.09 2.56 -23.27
CA THR A 158 17.07 1.70 -23.97
C THR A 158 16.48 0.97 -25.18
N LYS A 159 15.16 0.81 -25.24
CA LYS A 159 14.43 0.21 -26.37
C LYS A 159 13.96 1.23 -27.39
N GLY A 160 14.21 2.52 -27.17
CA GLY A 160 13.67 3.61 -27.99
C GLY A 160 12.15 3.75 -27.88
N TRP A 161 11.54 3.18 -26.83
CA TRP A 161 10.12 3.34 -26.57
C TRP A 161 9.90 4.70 -25.92
N GLN A 162 9.14 5.56 -26.59
CA GLN A 162 8.68 6.82 -26.01
C GLN A 162 7.33 6.57 -25.36
N LYS A 163 7.33 6.16 -24.08
CA LYS A 163 6.11 6.23 -23.27
C LYS A 163 6.00 7.62 -22.68
N GLU A 164 4.77 8.09 -22.48
CA GLU A 164 4.47 9.31 -21.75
C GLU A 164 4.69 9.15 -20.23
N ASP A 165 5.81 8.56 -19.82
CA ASP A 165 6.14 8.32 -18.41
C ASP A 165 6.32 9.62 -17.61
N PHE A 166 6.50 10.75 -18.31
CA PHE A 166 6.74 12.09 -17.75
C PHE A 166 5.61 13.06 -18.09
N ASN A 167 4.37 12.66 -17.86
CA ASN A 167 3.22 13.55 -17.93
C ASN A 167 2.69 13.90 -16.52
N PHE A 168 1.78 14.88 -16.48
CA PHE A 168 1.17 15.36 -15.24
C PHE A 168 0.56 14.21 -14.39
N TYR A 169 -0.18 13.30 -15.03
CA TYR A 169 -0.85 12.19 -14.34
C TYR A 169 0.15 11.21 -13.74
N SER A 170 1.22 10.88 -14.46
CA SER A 170 2.31 10.06 -13.96
C SER A 170 2.97 10.70 -12.72
N TYR A 171 3.37 11.97 -12.80
CA TYR A 171 3.93 12.66 -11.63
C TYR A 171 2.97 12.69 -10.45
N ASP A 172 1.68 12.81 -10.69
CA ASP A 172 0.68 12.81 -9.63
C ASP A 172 0.54 11.43 -8.95
N MET A 173 0.37 10.38 -9.76
CA MET A 173 0.18 9.00 -9.27
C MET A 173 1.42 8.43 -8.58
N HIS A 174 2.61 9.02 -8.83
CA HIS A 174 3.89 8.61 -8.27
C HIS A 174 4.39 9.58 -7.18
N ALA A 175 4.87 10.77 -7.56
CA ALA A 175 5.50 11.69 -6.60
C ALA A 175 4.50 12.41 -5.69
N VAL A 176 3.48 13.07 -6.25
CA VAL A 176 2.54 13.89 -5.46
C VAL A 176 1.78 13.00 -4.47
N ASN A 177 1.27 11.87 -4.96
CA ASN A 177 0.72 10.80 -4.16
C ASN A 177 1.64 10.44 -2.97
N THR A 178 2.87 10.02 -3.27
CA THR A 178 3.81 9.55 -2.23
C THR A 178 4.07 10.64 -1.20
N ALA A 179 4.19 11.90 -1.64
CA ALA A 179 4.32 13.05 -0.77
C ALA A 179 3.08 13.24 0.12
N CYS A 180 1.86 13.08 -0.40
CA CYS A 180 0.64 13.15 0.41
C CYS A 180 0.62 12.09 1.53
N LEU A 181 1.04 10.84 1.25
CA LEU A 181 1.12 9.79 2.27
C LEU A 181 2.23 10.05 3.30
N ALA A 182 3.36 10.62 2.87
CA ALA A 182 4.41 11.06 3.79
C ALA A 182 3.92 12.19 4.70
N ILE A 183 3.17 13.17 4.18
CA ILE A 183 2.54 14.23 4.97
C ILE A 183 1.49 13.64 5.93
N GLU A 184 0.68 12.67 5.49
CA GLU A 184 -0.24 11.97 6.38
C GLU A 184 0.48 11.28 7.54
N MET A 185 1.65 10.65 7.30
CA MET A 185 2.49 10.10 8.37
C MET A 185 3.02 11.16 9.34
N LEU A 186 3.28 12.38 8.84
CA LEU A 186 3.76 13.51 9.64
C LEU A 186 2.64 14.12 10.49
N LEU A 187 1.44 14.25 9.92
CA LEU A 187 0.30 14.91 10.56
C LEU A 187 -0.49 13.96 11.46
N SER A 188 -0.61 12.69 11.05
CA SER A 188 -1.31 11.64 11.78
C SER A 188 -0.33 10.80 12.60
N ARG A 189 -0.77 10.30 13.76
CA ARG A 189 -0.06 9.24 14.50
C ARG A 189 -0.71 7.88 14.25
N LEU A 190 -0.99 7.57 12.98
CA LEU A 190 -1.43 6.22 12.64
C LEU A 190 -0.33 5.23 13.03
N LEU A 191 -0.73 4.23 13.81
CA LEU A 191 0.21 3.29 14.41
C LEU A 191 0.65 2.29 13.34
N VAL A 192 1.93 2.36 12.95
CA VAL A 192 2.53 1.43 11.99
C VAL A 192 2.93 0.15 12.71
N ARG A 193 2.47 -0.99 12.21
CA ARG A 193 2.69 -2.29 12.82
C ARG A 193 3.44 -3.24 11.90
N ALA A 194 4.26 -4.13 12.45
CA ALA A 194 5.02 -5.07 11.63
C ALA A 194 4.13 -6.16 10.98
N ASP A 195 3.02 -6.53 11.62
CA ASP A 195 2.14 -7.61 11.17
C ASP A 195 1.31 -7.24 9.93
N HIS A 196 1.05 -5.95 9.69
CA HIS A 196 0.34 -5.51 8.50
C HIS A 196 1.17 -5.61 7.21
N PHE A 197 2.48 -5.89 7.31
CA PHE A 197 3.34 -6.23 6.18
C PHE A 197 2.75 -7.36 5.32
N PHE A 198 2.14 -8.36 5.96
CA PHE A 198 1.49 -9.45 5.23
C PHE A 198 0.28 -9.00 4.42
N CYS A 199 -0.44 -7.97 4.85
CA CYS A 199 -1.53 -7.37 4.07
C CYS A 199 -1.01 -6.67 2.81
N MET A 200 0.13 -5.99 2.90
CA MET A 200 0.78 -5.36 1.74
C MET A 200 1.27 -6.42 0.74
N LEU A 201 1.89 -7.51 1.23
CA LEU A 201 2.25 -8.62 0.36
C LEU A 201 1.02 -9.24 -0.30
N LEU A 202 -0.04 -9.50 0.46
CA LEU A 202 -1.29 -10.05 -0.07
C LEU A 202 -1.85 -9.17 -1.19
N TRP A 203 -1.83 -7.85 -1.02
CA TRP A 203 -2.26 -6.91 -2.05
C TRP A 203 -1.45 -7.05 -3.35
N ALA A 204 -0.12 -7.15 -3.26
CA ALA A 204 0.73 -7.39 -4.42
C ALA A 204 0.43 -8.76 -5.09
N PHE A 205 0.18 -9.80 -4.29
CA PHE A 205 -0.19 -11.11 -4.83
C PHE A 205 -1.55 -11.14 -5.51
N VAL A 206 -2.54 -10.41 -4.99
CA VAL A 206 -3.84 -10.24 -5.65
C VAL A 206 -3.65 -9.64 -7.04
N PHE A 207 -2.79 -8.63 -7.16
CA PHE A 207 -2.45 -8.07 -8.47
C PHE A 207 -1.70 -9.06 -9.37
N CYS A 208 -0.71 -9.79 -8.85
CA CYS A 208 -0.02 -10.83 -9.63
C CYS A 208 -0.97 -11.90 -10.16
N ALA A 209 -1.89 -12.38 -9.33
CA ALA A 209 -2.91 -13.35 -9.73
C ALA A 209 -3.82 -12.78 -10.82
N PHE A 210 -4.27 -11.53 -10.67
CA PHE A 210 -5.00 -10.82 -11.73
C PHE A 210 -4.20 -10.72 -13.03
N ALA A 211 -2.92 -10.34 -12.97
CA ALA A 211 -2.05 -10.20 -14.13
C ALA A 211 -1.85 -11.54 -14.87
N TRP A 212 -1.75 -12.66 -14.14
CA TRP A 212 -1.72 -14.01 -14.71
C TRP A 212 -3.03 -14.38 -15.39
N LEU A 213 -4.15 -14.16 -14.71
CA LEU A 213 -5.48 -14.48 -15.24
C LEU A 213 -5.77 -13.69 -16.51
N GLN A 214 -5.53 -12.37 -16.50
CA GLN A 214 -5.74 -11.58 -17.71
C GLN A 214 -4.83 -12.01 -18.85
N HIS A 215 -3.57 -12.41 -18.57
CA HIS A 215 -2.64 -12.86 -19.60
C HIS A 215 -3.16 -14.10 -20.35
N ILE A 216 -3.83 -15.02 -19.66
CA ILE A 216 -4.45 -16.20 -20.29
C ILE A 216 -5.44 -15.78 -21.39
N TRP A 217 -6.16 -14.68 -21.20
CA TRP A 217 -7.18 -14.21 -22.16
C TRP A 217 -6.66 -13.18 -23.17
N THR A 218 -5.71 -12.34 -22.79
CA THR A 218 -5.24 -11.21 -23.60
C THR A 218 -3.90 -11.47 -24.27
N ASN A 219 -3.17 -12.50 -23.83
CA ASN A 219 -1.78 -12.77 -24.18
C ASN A 219 -0.84 -11.56 -23.96
N PHE A 220 -1.21 -10.68 -23.04
CA PHE A 220 -0.48 -9.45 -22.73
C PHE A 220 0.11 -9.53 -21.32
N TRP A 221 1.33 -9.02 -21.15
CA TRP A 221 1.96 -8.84 -19.84
C TRP A 221 2.01 -7.34 -19.52
N PRO A 222 1.38 -6.88 -18.42
CA PRO A 222 1.43 -5.46 -18.04
C PRO A 222 2.86 -4.97 -17.80
N TYR A 223 3.71 -5.86 -17.30
CA TYR A 223 5.12 -5.59 -17.04
C TYR A 223 5.97 -6.76 -17.53
N PHE A 224 7.11 -6.47 -18.15
CA PHE A 224 8.01 -7.52 -18.65
C PHE A 224 8.51 -8.45 -17.52
N PHE A 225 8.64 -7.94 -16.29
CA PHE A 225 9.11 -8.71 -15.15
C PHE A 225 8.03 -9.63 -14.56
N LEU A 226 6.78 -9.55 -15.03
CA LEU A 226 5.74 -10.52 -14.70
C LEU A 226 5.74 -11.72 -15.63
N ASP A 227 6.44 -11.65 -16.76
CA ASP A 227 6.47 -12.71 -17.77
C ASP A 227 7.15 -13.98 -17.23
N VAL A 228 6.30 -14.99 -16.98
CA VAL A 228 6.71 -16.29 -16.45
C VAL A 228 7.29 -17.23 -17.50
N SER A 229 7.30 -16.84 -18.78
CA SER A 229 7.94 -17.63 -19.84
C SER A 229 9.47 -17.49 -19.82
N THR A 230 9.99 -16.47 -19.14
CA THR A 230 11.42 -16.17 -19.12
C THR A 230 12.17 -16.96 -18.04
N PRO A 231 13.43 -17.40 -18.28
CA PRO A 231 14.25 -18.06 -17.25
C PRO A 231 14.54 -17.20 -16.02
N ARG A 232 14.37 -15.88 -16.13
CA ARG A 232 14.58 -14.91 -15.05
C ARG A 232 13.32 -14.64 -14.24
N ALA A 233 12.19 -15.29 -14.55
CA ALA A 233 10.93 -15.06 -13.87
C ALA A 233 11.08 -15.15 -12.34
N LEU A 234 11.61 -16.26 -11.82
CA LEU A 234 11.77 -16.45 -10.38
C LEU A 234 12.59 -15.32 -9.71
N LEU A 235 13.64 -14.84 -10.38
CA LEU A 235 14.46 -13.73 -9.89
C LEU A 235 13.66 -12.42 -9.82
N TRP A 236 12.81 -12.15 -10.81
CA TRP A 236 11.95 -10.96 -10.80
C TRP A 236 10.92 -10.98 -9.67
N TYR A 237 10.22 -12.10 -9.48
CA TYR A 237 9.26 -12.22 -8.37
C TYR A 237 9.95 -12.11 -7.01
N ALA A 238 11.12 -12.75 -6.85
CA ALA A 238 11.92 -12.60 -5.63
C ALA A 238 12.40 -11.16 -5.41
N ALA A 239 12.89 -10.49 -6.44
CA ALA A 239 13.34 -9.10 -6.37
C ALA A 239 12.19 -8.16 -5.99
N VAL A 240 11.01 -8.31 -6.58
CA VAL A 240 9.83 -7.50 -6.24
C VAL A 240 9.42 -7.72 -4.78
N VAL A 241 9.45 -8.95 -4.26
CA VAL A 241 9.19 -9.22 -2.83
C VAL A 241 10.24 -8.56 -1.93
N VAL A 242 11.52 -8.60 -2.29
CA VAL A 242 12.60 -7.91 -1.56
C VAL A 242 12.38 -6.40 -1.54
N ILE A 243 11.98 -5.80 -2.67
CA ILE A 243 11.66 -4.37 -2.74
C ILE A 243 10.48 -4.04 -1.84
N HIS A 244 9.41 -4.86 -1.82
CA HIS A 244 8.29 -4.67 -0.88
C HIS A 244 8.77 -4.70 0.58
N ILE A 245 9.61 -5.67 0.97
CA ILE A 245 10.21 -5.74 2.31
C ILE A 245 10.95 -4.44 2.62
N PHE A 246 11.79 -3.98 1.70
CA PHE A 246 12.58 -2.76 1.87
C PHE A 246 11.68 -1.53 2.02
N MET A 247 10.66 -1.35 1.18
CA MET A 247 9.76 -0.20 1.25
C MET A 247 8.96 -0.16 2.56
N TYR A 248 8.48 -1.32 3.02
CA TYR A 248 7.79 -1.41 4.30
C TYR A 248 8.73 -1.10 5.47
N ALA A 249 9.94 -1.65 5.45
CA ALA A 249 10.96 -1.38 6.45
C ALA A 249 11.37 0.09 6.47
N ALA A 250 11.52 0.73 5.30
CA ALA A 250 11.83 2.15 5.17
C ALA A 250 10.74 3.01 5.80
N MET A 251 9.47 2.81 5.44
CA MET A 251 8.33 3.50 6.08
C MET A 251 8.36 3.32 7.60
N LYS A 252 8.52 2.09 8.07
CA LYS A 252 8.51 1.79 9.50
C LYS A 252 9.68 2.42 10.25
N LEU A 253 10.87 2.42 9.65
CA LEU A 253 12.06 3.06 10.21
C LEU A 253 11.89 4.58 10.28
N THR A 254 11.34 5.20 9.23
CA THR A 254 11.02 6.63 9.22
C THR A 254 10.01 6.95 10.32
N TYR A 255 8.97 6.13 10.48
CA TYR A 255 8.02 6.26 11.58
C TYR A 255 8.71 6.19 12.95
N TYR A 256 9.61 5.23 13.18
CA TYR A 256 10.37 5.14 14.44
C TYR A 256 11.23 6.35 14.72
N TRP A 257 11.93 6.83 13.70
CA TRP A 257 12.77 8.01 13.82
C TRP A 257 11.94 9.26 14.16
N MET A 258 10.74 9.36 13.61
CA MET A 258 9.79 10.45 13.88
C MET A 258 9.10 10.35 15.25
N PHE A 259 8.95 9.14 15.79
CA PHE A 259 8.19 8.86 17.01
C PHE A 259 8.88 7.86 17.97
N PRO A 260 10.09 8.18 18.47
CA PRO A 260 10.89 7.24 19.27
C PRO A 260 10.25 6.83 20.61
N THR A 261 9.27 7.59 21.13
CA THR A 261 8.64 7.37 22.43
C THR A 261 7.37 6.51 22.39
N LEU A 262 6.76 6.27 21.21
CA LEU A 262 5.48 5.56 21.11
C LEU A 262 5.59 4.04 21.29
N GLU A 263 6.77 3.45 21.09
CA GLU A 263 6.97 2.01 21.33
C GLU A 263 7.52 1.69 22.72
N VAL A 264 8.17 2.61 23.44
CA VAL A 264 8.65 2.30 24.80
C VAL A 264 7.47 1.97 25.72
N SER A 265 6.32 2.63 25.55
CA SER A 265 5.09 2.30 26.29
C SER A 265 4.41 1.00 25.85
N LEU A 266 4.43 0.67 24.54
CA LEU A 266 3.83 -0.58 24.02
C LEU A 266 4.73 -1.82 24.20
N VAL A 267 6.05 -1.64 24.26
CA VAL A 267 7.00 -2.72 24.58
C VAL A 267 6.92 -3.02 26.07
N ILE A 268 6.78 -2.02 26.96
CA ILE A 268 6.66 -2.27 28.41
C ILE A 268 5.33 -2.97 28.75
N GLU A 269 4.21 -2.68 28.08
CA GLU A 269 2.92 -3.35 28.34
C GLU A 269 2.79 -4.78 27.79
N VAL A 270 3.68 -5.22 26.90
CA VAL A 270 3.65 -6.58 26.32
C VAL A 270 4.52 -7.56 27.14
N TRP A 271 5.30 -7.08 28.10
CA TRP A 271 6.24 -7.89 28.90
C TRP A 271 5.93 -7.94 30.41
N PHE A 272 4.78 -7.44 30.86
CA PHE A 272 4.28 -7.61 32.25
C PHE A 272 2.82 -8.05 32.28
#